data_AF-A0A2A9FEI3-F1
#
_entry.id   AF-A0A2A9FEI3-F1
#
_cell.length_a   1.000
_cell.length_b   1.000
_cell.length_c   1.000
_cell.angle_alpha   90.00
_cell.angle_beta   90.00
_cell.angle_gamma   90.00
#
_symmetry.space_group_name_H-M   'P 1'
#
loop_
_entity.id
_entity.type
_entity.pdbx_description
1 polymer ?
#
loop_
_entity_poly.entity_id
_entity_poly.type
_entity_poly.pdbx_seq_one_letter_code
_entity_poly.pdbx_strand_id
1 'polypeptide(L)'
;MTGTPVFRLGYVPGTTPAKWVRIWREREPDVPLELIAVPAGEAADAVREDRADAVLLRLPGDREGLHAIPLYTETTVVVVPKDHLITAADEVSGADLAGEVLLHPLDDPLGWPAPPGILARERPATTGDAIELIAAGVGLLVVPQSLARLHHRRDLTYRTLTDAPQSQVALSWPEGTTSALVEQFIGIVRGRTVNSTRGQQEAKAKGTEPVRARKPPRGRATSGKGAGPKPGGRGKPRRRR
;
A
#
# COMPACT_ATOMS: atom_id res chain seq x y z
N MET A 1 24.70 13.72 -23.61
CA MET A 1 24.08 14.59 -22.59
C MET A 1 23.23 13.70 -21.70
N THR A 2 23.78 13.19 -20.60
CA THR A 2 22.99 12.44 -19.62
C THR A 2 22.16 13.45 -18.86
N GLY A 3 20.86 13.54 -19.18
CA GLY A 3 19.92 14.37 -18.43
C GLY A 3 19.92 13.97 -16.95
N THR A 4 19.66 14.92 -16.07
CA THR A 4 19.47 14.64 -14.64
C THR A 4 18.40 13.55 -14.50
N PRO A 5 18.67 12.46 -13.76
CA PRO A 5 17.65 11.43 -13.54
C PRO A 5 16.44 12.07 -12.85
N VAL A 6 15.23 11.74 -13.31
CA VAL A 6 13.95 12.18 -12.75
C VAL A 6 13.17 10.95 -12.32
N PHE A 7 12.44 11.03 -11.21
CA PHE A 7 11.49 9.99 -10.80
C PHE A 7 10.06 10.45 -11.04
N ARG A 8 9.32 9.75 -11.88
CA ARG A 8 7.94 10.08 -12.28
C ARG A 8 6.96 9.20 -11.54
N LEU A 9 6.14 9.80 -10.69
CA LEU A 9 5.11 9.13 -9.92
C LEU A 9 3.73 9.49 -10.48
N GLY A 10 3.09 8.51 -11.12
CA GLY A 10 1.69 8.58 -11.50
C GLY A 10 0.78 8.51 -10.27
N TYR A 11 -0.37 9.18 -10.31
CA TYR A 11 -1.36 9.08 -9.23
C TYR A 11 -2.79 9.28 -9.78
N VAL A 12 -3.70 8.39 -9.36
CA VAL A 12 -5.12 8.48 -9.73
C VAL A 12 -5.88 9.49 -8.87
N PRO A 13 -7.03 10.03 -9.34
CA PRO A 13 -7.82 11.00 -8.60
C PRO A 13 -8.12 10.56 -7.15
N GLY A 14 -7.98 11.47 -6.19
CA GLY A 14 -8.30 11.25 -4.78
C GLY A 14 -7.19 10.58 -3.96
N THR A 15 -6.12 10.08 -4.60
CA THR A 15 -4.94 9.60 -3.86
C THR A 15 -4.13 10.77 -3.31
N THR A 16 -3.39 10.55 -2.21
CA THR A 16 -2.66 11.59 -1.49
C THR A 16 -1.14 11.30 -1.42
N PRO A 17 -0.37 11.56 -2.50
CA PRO A 17 1.06 11.24 -2.54
C PRO A 17 1.95 12.13 -1.65
N ALA A 18 1.42 13.25 -1.14
CA ALA A 18 2.17 14.34 -0.53
C ALA A 18 3.18 13.90 0.54
N LYS A 19 2.81 12.93 1.40
CA LYS A 19 3.69 12.39 2.43
C LYS A 19 4.96 11.78 1.83
N TRP A 20 4.82 10.93 0.81
CA TRP A 20 5.96 10.24 0.21
C TRP A 20 6.79 11.16 -0.67
N VAL A 21 6.15 12.11 -1.35
CA VAL A 21 6.84 13.15 -2.13
C VAL A 21 7.74 14.00 -1.22
N ARG A 22 7.25 14.38 -0.04
CA ARG A 22 8.05 15.11 0.94
C ARG A 22 9.28 14.30 1.36
N ILE A 23 9.08 13.04 1.74
CA ILE A 23 10.18 12.17 2.19
C ILE A 23 11.19 11.92 1.05
N TRP A 24 10.73 11.80 -0.20
CA TRP A 24 11.61 11.69 -1.36
C TRP A 24 12.50 12.92 -1.50
N ARG A 25 11.92 14.13 -1.51
CA ARG A 25 12.69 15.38 -1.62
C ARG A 25 13.72 15.57 -0.51
N GLU A 26 13.44 15.05 0.68
CA GLU A 26 14.38 15.06 1.82
C GLU A 26 15.54 14.07 1.65
N ARG A 27 15.32 12.93 0.97
CA ARG A 27 16.30 11.83 0.85
C ARG A 27 17.08 11.83 -0.45
N GLU A 28 16.46 12.27 -1.53
CA GLU A 28 16.99 12.30 -2.89
C GLU A 28 16.92 13.74 -3.43
N PRO A 29 17.61 14.72 -2.80
CA PRO A 29 17.51 16.13 -3.18
C PRO A 29 18.00 16.41 -4.61
N ASP A 30 18.88 15.55 -5.14
CA ASP A 30 19.46 15.67 -6.48
C ASP A 30 18.61 14.99 -7.58
N VAL A 31 17.56 14.25 -7.20
CA VAL A 31 16.66 13.54 -8.12
C VAL A 31 15.25 14.11 -7.97
N PRO A 32 14.81 15.02 -8.86
CA PRO A 32 13.45 15.57 -8.78
C PRO A 32 12.40 14.48 -8.91
N LEU A 33 11.30 14.63 -8.16
CA LEU A 33 10.10 13.81 -8.29
C LEU A 33 9.01 14.61 -9.00
N GLU A 34 8.60 14.12 -10.16
CA GLU A 34 7.49 14.64 -10.94
C GLU A 34 6.21 13.86 -10.65
N LEU A 35 5.14 14.60 -10.36
CA LEU A 35 3.82 14.02 -10.15
C LEU A 35 3.01 14.10 -11.44
N ILE A 36 2.47 12.97 -11.88
CA ILE A 36 1.67 12.85 -13.10
C ILE A 36 0.26 12.44 -12.70
N ALA A 37 -0.71 13.32 -12.90
CA ALA A 37 -2.11 12.95 -12.73
C ALA A 37 -2.51 12.00 -13.86
N VAL A 38 -3.09 10.85 -13.52
CA VAL A 38 -3.48 9.83 -14.51
C VAL A 38 -4.95 9.44 -14.29
N PRO A 39 -5.79 9.36 -15.34
CA PRO A 39 -7.12 8.76 -15.23
C PRO A 39 -7.06 7.36 -14.61
N ALA A 40 -8.06 6.99 -13.80
CA ALA A 40 -8.02 5.73 -13.08
C ALA A 40 -7.88 4.51 -14.01
N GLY A 41 -8.56 4.52 -15.16
CA GLY A 41 -8.49 3.46 -16.18
C GLY A 41 -7.17 3.38 -16.95
N GLU A 42 -6.33 4.42 -16.90
CA GLU A 42 -5.04 4.49 -17.62
C GLU A 42 -3.84 4.30 -16.68
N ALA A 43 -4.09 4.07 -15.39
CA ALA A 43 -3.05 4.05 -14.37
C ALA A 43 -1.99 2.97 -14.60
N ALA A 44 -2.42 1.77 -14.99
CA ALA A 44 -1.51 0.67 -15.27
C ALA A 44 -0.71 0.92 -16.55
N ASP A 45 -1.36 1.41 -17.61
CA ASP A 45 -0.72 1.72 -18.88
C ASP A 45 0.30 2.86 -18.76
N ALA A 46 0.08 3.82 -17.87
CA ALA A 46 1.07 4.85 -17.60
C ALA A 46 2.43 4.29 -17.18
N VAL A 47 2.45 3.14 -16.50
CA VAL A 47 3.68 2.44 -16.13
C VAL A 47 4.19 1.58 -17.28
N ARG A 48 3.30 0.86 -17.99
CA ARG A 48 3.69 -0.03 -19.10
C ARG A 48 4.27 0.73 -20.29
N GLU A 49 3.78 1.93 -20.54
CA GLU A 49 4.19 2.81 -21.64
C GLU A 49 5.35 3.73 -21.24
N ASP A 50 6.00 3.45 -20.10
CA ASP A 50 7.09 4.25 -19.54
C ASP A 50 6.73 5.74 -19.40
N ARG A 51 5.45 6.11 -19.20
CA ARG A 51 5.03 7.50 -18.90
C ARG A 51 5.26 7.85 -17.43
N ALA A 52 5.21 6.87 -16.54
CA ALA A 52 5.53 6.96 -15.12
C ALA A 52 6.41 5.77 -14.69
N ASP A 53 7.30 5.96 -13.73
CA ASP A 53 8.17 4.89 -13.23
C ASP A 53 7.46 4.02 -12.18
N ALA A 54 6.47 4.60 -11.50
CA ALA A 54 5.53 3.93 -10.60
C ALA A 54 4.22 4.72 -10.55
N VAL A 55 3.14 4.08 -10.09
CA VAL A 55 1.80 4.70 -9.99
C VAL A 55 1.13 4.39 -8.65
N LEU A 56 0.42 5.37 -8.09
CA LEU A 56 -0.58 5.14 -7.05
C LEU A 56 -1.94 4.86 -7.71
N LEU A 57 -2.39 3.61 -7.65
CA LEU A 57 -3.66 3.15 -8.22
C LEU A 57 -4.55 2.48 -7.16
N ARG A 58 -5.79 2.17 -7.51
CA ARG A 58 -6.75 1.46 -6.64
C ARG A 58 -6.88 -0.02 -7.00
N LEU A 59 -7.09 -0.83 -5.98
CA LEU A 59 -7.43 -2.25 -6.06
C LEU A 59 -8.83 -2.49 -5.48
N PRO A 60 -9.62 -3.43 -6.05
CA PRO A 60 -9.30 -4.25 -7.22
C PRO A 60 -9.22 -3.42 -8.51
N GLY A 61 -8.38 -3.86 -9.45
CA GLY A 61 -8.11 -3.14 -10.69
C GLY A 61 -7.10 -3.89 -11.57
N ASP A 62 -6.77 -3.31 -12.72
CA ASP A 62 -5.77 -3.87 -13.61
C ASP A 62 -4.37 -3.87 -12.95
N ARG A 63 -3.72 -5.04 -12.96
CA ARG A 63 -2.36 -5.25 -12.44
C ARG A 63 -1.50 -6.08 -13.40
N GLU A 64 -1.94 -6.30 -14.64
CA GLU A 64 -1.20 -7.15 -15.56
C GLU A 64 0.21 -6.61 -15.78
N GLY A 65 1.23 -7.44 -15.53
CA GLY A 65 2.64 -7.03 -15.63
C GLY A 65 3.11 -6.03 -14.58
N LEU A 66 2.34 -5.81 -13.49
CA LEU A 66 2.69 -4.88 -12.42
C LEU A 66 2.78 -5.56 -11.04
N HIS A 67 3.90 -5.31 -10.36
CA HIS A 67 3.97 -5.50 -8.91
C HIS A 67 3.06 -4.49 -8.22
N ALA A 68 2.56 -4.84 -7.03
CA ALA A 68 1.76 -3.94 -6.21
C ALA A 68 2.05 -4.13 -4.71
N ILE A 69 2.11 -3.02 -3.97
CA ILE A 69 2.09 -3.03 -2.50
C ILE A 69 0.87 -2.22 -2.04
N PRO A 70 -0.11 -2.84 -1.36
CA PRO A 70 -1.20 -2.11 -0.70
C PRO A 70 -0.67 -1.15 0.36
N LEU A 71 -1.18 0.08 0.37
CA LEU A 71 -0.71 1.15 1.24
C LEU A 71 -1.72 1.46 2.34
N TYR A 72 -2.98 1.63 1.95
CA TYR A 72 -4.09 1.85 2.86
C TYR A 72 -5.40 1.42 2.20
N THR A 73 -6.34 1.01 3.05
CA THR A 73 -7.73 0.73 2.68
C THR A 73 -8.56 1.99 2.84
N GLU A 74 -9.44 2.26 1.89
CA GLU A 74 -10.33 3.39 1.89
C GLU A 74 -11.70 3.00 2.45
N THR A 75 -12.29 3.86 3.28
CA THR A 75 -13.68 3.72 3.71
C THR A 75 -14.61 3.98 2.53
N THR A 76 -15.56 3.09 2.32
CA THR A 76 -16.61 3.26 1.30
C THR A 76 -17.77 4.08 1.86
N VAL A 77 -18.26 5.03 1.07
CA VAL A 77 -19.35 5.94 1.45
C VAL A 77 -20.38 6.04 0.33
N VAL A 78 -21.61 6.37 0.68
CA VAL A 78 -22.64 6.82 -0.28
C VAL A 78 -22.69 8.34 -0.26
N VAL A 79 -22.61 8.96 -1.44
CA VAL A 79 -22.76 10.39 -1.68
C VAL A 79 -24.22 10.68 -2.00
N VAL A 80 -24.80 11.66 -1.29
CA VAL A 80 -26.23 11.99 -1.33
C VAL A 80 -26.44 13.51 -1.25
N PRO A 81 -27.56 14.04 -1.76
CA PRO A 81 -28.02 15.39 -1.44
C PRO A 81 -28.20 15.59 0.07
N LYS A 82 -27.93 16.80 0.57
CA LYS A 82 -28.00 17.09 2.02
C LYS A 82 -29.38 16.95 2.65
N ASP A 83 -30.43 17.02 1.85
CA ASP A 83 -31.84 16.87 2.25
C ASP A 83 -32.37 15.44 2.03
N HIS A 84 -31.52 14.50 1.59
CA HIS A 84 -31.91 13.11 1.37
C HIS A 84 -32.18 12.37 2.69
N LEU A 85 -33.16 11.45 2.70
CA LEU A 85 -33.59 10.72 3.90
C LEU A 85 -32.46 9.94 4.59
N ILE A 86 -31.54 9.36 3.81
CA ILE A 86 -30.33 8.66 4.26
C ILE A 86 -29.48 9.51 5.23
N THR A 87 -29.54 10.84 5.13
CA THR A 87 -28.77 11.73 6.00
C THR A 87 -29.21 11.69 7.47
N ALA A 88 -30.38 11.10 7.76
CA ALA A 88 -30.89 10.91 9.12
C ALA A 88 -30.09 9.90 9.96
N ALA A 89 -29.27 9.06 9.34
CA ALA A 89 -28.34 8.15 10.00
C ALA A 89 -26.89 8.55 9.72
N ASP A 90 -25.96 8.23 10.63
CA ASP A 90 -24.51 8.47 10.43
C ASP A 90 -23.84 7.40 9.54
N GLU A 91 -24.39 6.19 9.56
CA GLU A 91 -23.98 5.04 8.76
C GLU A 91 -25.21 4.37 8.15
N VAL A 92 -25.04 3.73 7.00
CA VAL A 92 -26.09 2.98 6.29
C VAL A 92 -25.57 1.64 5.81
N SER A 93 -26.51 0.77 5.44
CA SER A 93 -26.28 -0.53 4.81
C SER A 93 -26.75 -0.51 3.35
N GLY A 94 -26.36 -1.52 2.58
CA GLY A 94 -26.85 -1.73 1.22
C GLY A 94 -28.35 -1.96 1.19
N ALA A 95 -28.94 -2.51 2.26
CA ALA A 95 -30.38 -2.66 2.37
C ALA A 95 -31.11 -1.31 2.37
N ASP A 96 -30.52 -0.28 2.98
CA ASP A 96 -31.06 1.09 2.98
C ASP A 96 -31.01 1.74 1.59
N LEU A 97 -30.14 1.23 0.70
CA LEU A 97 -29.99 1.71 -0.69
C LEU A 97 -30.84 0.91 -1.69
N ALA A 98 -31.49 -0.19 -1.29
CA ALA A 98 -32.13 -1.13 -2.21
C ALA A 98 -33.23 -0.51 -3.08
N GLY A 99 -33.91 0.53 -2.58
CA GLY A 99 -34.94 1.28 -3.31
C GLY A 99 -34.43 2.52 -4.05
N GLU A 100 -33.16 2.87 -3.89
CA GLU A 100 -32.59 4.10 -4.41
C GLU A 100 -31.99 3.90 -5.80
N VAL A 101 -32.01 4.95 -6.62
CA VAL A 101 -31.31 4.95 -7.91
C VAL A 101 -29.82 5.15 -7.67
N LEU A 102 -29.00 4.19 -8.06
CA LEU A 102 -27.54 4.29 -8.00
C LEU A 102 -26.93 4.60 -9.37
N LEU A 103 -26.10 5.62 -9.41
CA LEU A 103 -25.20 5.90 -10.51
C LEU A 103 -23.98 4.98 -10.43
N HIS A 104 -23.57 4.43 -11.57
CA HIS A 104 -22.40 3.54 -11.67
C HIS A 104 -21.47 4.03 -12.79
N PRO A 105 -20.49 4.91 -12.49
CA PRO A 105 -19.61 5.45 -13.52
C PRO A 105 -18.69 4.39 -14.12
N LEU A 106 -18.12 4.64 -15.30
CA LEU A 106 -17.22 3.70 -15.98
C LEU A 106 -15.88 3.53 -15.26
N ASP A 107 -15.46 4.51 -14.45
CA ASP A 107 -14.23 4.50 -13.66
C ASP A 107 -14.41 4.01 -12.20
N ASP A 108 -15.48 3.25 -11.93
CA ASP A 108 -15.80 2.73 -10.60
C ASP A 108 -14.65 1.92 -9.96
N PRO A 109 -14.14 2.33 -8.79
CA PRO A 109 -12.99 1.69 -8.15
C PRO A 109 -13.34 0.57 -7.14
N LEU A 110 -14.62 0.27 -6.93
CA LEU A 110 -15.06 -0.66 -5.88
C LEU A 110 -15.16 -2.10 -6.36
N GLY A 111 -15.33 -2.34 -7.65
CA GLY A 111 -15.34 -3.68 -8.25
C GLY A 111 -16.48 -4.57 -7.73
N TRP A 112 -17.62 -3.98 -7.37
CA TRP A 112 -18.76 -4.75 -6.86
C TRP A 112 -19.39 -5.59 -7.97
N PRO A 113 -19.67 -6.88 -7.75
CA PRO A 113 -20.37 -7.70 -8.73
C PRO A 113 -21.78 -7.19 -9.03
N ALA A 114 -22.47 -6.68 -8.01
CA ALA A 114 -23.81 -6.11 -8.11
C ALA A 114 -24.00 -5.02 -7.03
N PRO A 115 -24.12 -3.74 -7.42
CA PRO A 115 -24.38 -2.67 -6.45
C PRO A 115 -25.77 -2.76 -5.79
N PRO A 116 -25.90 -2.35 -4.51
CA PRO A 116 -27.14 -2.39 -3.75
C PRO A 116 -28.04 -1.21 -4.15
N GLY A 117 -29.06 -1.49 -4.96
CA GLY A 117 -30.01 -0.48 -5.39
C GLY A 117 -30.46 -0.69 -6.83
N ILE A 118 -31.17 0.30 -7.35
CA ILE A 118 -31.66 0.32 -8.73
C ILE A 118 -30.61 1.00 -9.59
N LEU A 119 -29.88 0.24 -10.40
CA LEU A 119 -28.87 0.82 -11.29
C LEU A 119 -29.51 1.76 -12.31
N ALA A 120 -28.98 2.97 -12.40
CA ALA A 120 -29.30 3.90 -13.47
C ALA A 120 -28.95 3.25 -14.83
N ARG A 121 -29.81 3.48 -15.83
CA ARG A 121 -29.65 2.89 -17.16
C ARG A 121 -28.41 3.42 -17.89
N GLU A 122 -28.17 4.71 -17.75
CA GLU A 122 -27.01 5.38 -18.33
C GLU A 122 -25.90 5.46 -17.31
N ARG A 123 -24.69 5.10 -17.74
CA ARG A 123 -23.49 5.12 -16.91
C ARG A 123 -22.69 6.38 -17.22
N PRO A 124 -22.44 7.25 -16.23
CA PRO A 124 -21.57 8.40 -16.41
C PRO A 124 -20.16 7.97 -16.81
N ALA A 125 -19.48 8.77 -17.63
CA ALA A 125 -18.12 8.44 -18.06
C ALA A 125 -17.14 8.44 -16.89
N THR A 126 -17.28 9.41 -15.98
CA THR A 126 -16.40 9.55 -14.82
C THR A 126 -17.17 9.68 -13.50
N THR A 127 -16.48 9.45 -12.40
CA THR A 127 -16.99 9.72 -11.05
C THR A 127 -17.36 11.19 -10.88
N GLY A 128 -16.63 12.11 -11.51
CA GLY A 128 -16.97 13.54 -11.50
C GLY A 128 -18.30 13.83 -12.19
N ASP A 129 -18.56 13.22 -13.35
CA ASP A 129 -19.84 13.38 -14.06
C ASP A 129 -21.00 12.80 -13.24
N ALA A 130 -20.79 11.68 -12.57
CA ALA A 130 -21.78 11.10 -11.65
C ALA A 130 -22.12 12.08 -10.51
N ILE A 131 -21.13 12.76 -9.93
CA ILE A 131 -21.35 13.74 -8.86
C ILE A 131 -22.23 14.91 -9.33
N GLU A 132 -22.06 15.39 -10.56
CA GLU A 132 -22.92 16.44 -11.13
C GLU A 132 -24.38 15.97 -11.27
N LEU A 133 -24.61 14.71 -11.65
CA LEU A 133 -25.95 14.13 -11.73
C LEU A 133 -26.61 13.95 -10.35
N ILE A 134 -25.85 13.57 -9.31
CA ILE A 134 -26.37 13.52 -7.93
C ILE A 134 -26.84 14.91 -7.50
N ALA A 135 -26.05 15.94 -7.79
CA ALA A 135 -26.41 17.31 -7.45
C ALA A 135 -27.66 17.81 -8.18
N ALA A 136 -27.95 17.24 -9.36
CA ALA A 136 -29.20 17.46 -10.09
C ALA A 136 -30.36 16.57 -9.59
N GLY A 137 -30.16 15.75 -8.55
CA GLY A 137 -31.18 14.88 -7.95
C GLY A 137 -31.47 13.59 -8.73
N VAL A 138 -30.56 13.17 -9.62
CA VAL A 138 -30.78 12.01 -10.51
C VAL A 138 -30.64 10.66 -9.78
N GLY A 139 -29.85 10.62 -8.71
CA GLY A 139 -29.61 9.40 -7.94
C GLY A 139 -28.50 9.59 -6.92
N LEU A 140 -27.97 8.50 -6.39
CA LEU A 140 -26.90 8.44 -5.39
C LEU A 140 -25.66 7.75 -5.98
N LEU A 141 -24.52 7.85 -5.31
CA LEU A 141 -23.28 7.22 -5.76
C LEU A 141 -22.51 6.62 -4.61
N VAL A 142 -22.04 5.38 -4.76
CA VAL A 142 -21.16 4.73 -3.80
C VAL A 142 -19.72 4.83 -4.28
N VAL A 143 -18.83 5.39 -3.47
CA VAL A 143 -17.41 5.62 -3.80
C VAL A 143 -16.51 5.52 -2.56
N PRO A 144 -15.19 5.34 -2.73
CA PRO A 144 -14.23 5.63 -1.68
C PRO A 144 -14.37 7.06 -1.15
N GLN A 145 -14.24 7.24 0.16
CA GLN A 145 -14.37 8.55 0.82
C GLN A 145 -13.39 9.60 0.26
N SER A 146 -12.23 9.17 -0.24
CA SER A 146 -11.27 10.07 -0.88
C SER A 146 -11.83 10.73 -2.14
N LEU A 147 -12.61 10.02 -2.95
CA LEU A 147 -13.28 10.57 -4.14
C LEU A 147 -14.45 11.48 -3.75
N ALA A 148 -15.22 11.10 -2.73
CA ALA A 148 -16.28 11.96 -2.19
C ALA A 148 -15.70 13.30 -1.67
N ARG A 149 -14.51 13.28 -1.05
CA ARG A 149 -13.80 14.50 -0.62
C ARG A 149 -13.21 15.29 -1.79
N LEU A 150 -12.67 14.60 -2.80
CA LEU A 150 -12.13 15.25 -4.00
C LEU A 150 -13.20 16.07 -4.72
N HIS A 151 -14.39 15.49 -4.89
CA HIS A 151 -15.53 16.12 -5.56
C HIS A 151 -16.51 16.80 -4.60
N HIS A 152 -16.05 17.19 -3.41
CA HIS A 152 -16.91 17.81 -2.42
C HIS A 152 -17.54 19.12 -2.95
N ARG A 153 -18.85 19.25 -2.73
CA ARG A 153 -19.65 20.43 -3.04
C ARG A 153 -20.68 20.70 -1.93
N ARG A 154 -21.18 21.93 -1.87
CA ARG A 154 -21.93 22.45 -0.69
C ARG A 154 -23.31 21.82 -0.48
N ASP A 155 -23.92 21.33 -1.55
CA ASP A 155 -25.25 20.73 -1.62
C ASP A 155 -25.23 19.20 -1.42
N LEU A 156 -24.05 18.57 -1.44
CA LEU A 156 -23.87 17.15 -1.21
C LEU A 156 -23.23 16.85 0.15
N THR A 157 -23.45 15.62 0.63
CA THR A 157 -22.81 15.04 1.80
C THR A 157 -22.58 13.55 1.55
N TYR A 158 -21.93 12.85 2.49
CA TYR A 158 -21.80 11.40 2.43
C TYR A 158 -22.08 10.72 3.77
N ARG A 159 -22.41 9.43 3.73
CA ARG A 159 -22.54 8.51 4.88
C ARG A 159 -21.72 7.26 4.67
N THR A 160 -21.16 6.72 5.74
CA THR A 160 -20.41 5.46 5.68
C THR A 160 -21.35 4.33 5.28
N LEU A 161 -20.90 3.50 4.34
CA LEU A 161 -21.62 2.30 3.93
C LEU A 161 -20.92 1.08 4.53
N THR A 162 -21.64 0.32 5.35
CA THR A 162 -21.04 -0.64 6.30
C THR A 162 -20.76 -2.02 5.72
N ASP A 163 -21.58 -2.47 4.77
CA ASP A 163 -21.55 -3.77 4.09
C ASP A 163 -21.00 -3.69 2.66
N ALA A 164 -20.12 -2.71 2.47
CA ALA A 164 -19.50 -2.33 1.22
C ALA A 164 -18.14 -3.04 1.01
N PRO A 165 -17.86 -3.63 -0.17
CA PRO A 165 -16.47 -3.91 -0.52
C PRO A 165 -15.60 -2.66 -0.50
N GLN A 166 -14.35 -2.87 -0.11
CA GLN A 166 -13.39 -1.80 0.14
C GLN A 166 -12.45 -1.64 -1.04
N SER A 167 -12.02 -0.40 -1.28
CA SER A 167 -10.94 -0.10 -2.22
C SER A 167 -9.61 0.03 -1.47
N GLN A 168 -8.51 -0.40 -2.07
CA GLN A 168 -7.17 -0.23 -1.51
C GLN A 168 -6.32 0.62 -2.44
N VAL A 169 -5.69 1.67 -1.92
CA VAL A 169 -4.66 2.38 -2.68
C VAL A 169 -3.36 1.59 -2.57
N ALA A 170 -2.76 1.30 -3.72
CA ALA A 170 -1.51 0.56 -3.85
C ALA A 170 -0.47 1.39 -4.61
N LEU A 171 0.81 1.19 -4.27
CA LEU A 171 1.92 1.56 -5.14
C LEU A 171 2.15 0.40 -6.12
N SER A 172 2.16 0.69 -7.41
CA SER A 172 2.42 -0.27 -8.48
C SER A 172 3.56 0.15 -9.40
N TRP A 173 4.32 -0.83 -9.90
CA TRP A 173 5.48 -0.64 -10.77
C TRP A 173 5.72 -1.91 -11.62
N PRO A 174 6.56 -1.87 -12.68
CA PRO A 174 6.73 -3.01 -13.59
C PRO A 174 7.23 -4.28 -12.90
N GLU A 175 6.77 -5.47 -13.34
CA GLU A 175 7.23 -6.75 -12.79
C GLU A 175 8.69 -7.11 -13.12
N GLY A 176 9.26 -6.47 -14.15
CA GLY A 176 10.61 -6.71 -14.65
C GLY A 176 11.72 -6.05 -13.82
N THR A 177 12.77 -5.60 -14.52
CA THR A 177 13.92 -4.93 -13.87
C THR A 177 13.47 -3.65 -13.17
N THR A 178 13.47 -3.68 -11.84
CA THR A 178 13.14 -2.53 -11.02
C THR A 178 14.34 -1.58 -10.96
N SER A 179 14.14 -0.30 -11.26
CA SER A 179 15.21 0.70 -11.18
C SER A 179 15.58 1.01 -9.72
N ALA A 180 16.80 1.50 -9.49
CA ALA A 180 17.24 1.89 -8.15
C ALA A 180 16.33 2.99 -7.54
N LEU A 181 15.77 3.88 -8.37
CA LEU A 181 14.83 4.92 -7.94
C LEU A 181 13.50 4.32 -7.46
N VAL A 182 12.95 3.34 -8.19
CA VAL A 182 11.75 2.62 -7.77
C VAL A 182 12.00 1.85 -6.47
N GLU A 183 13.14 1.15 -6.34
CA GLU A 183 13.50 0.45 -5.10
C GLU A 183 13.59 1.40 -3.89
N GLN A 184 14.16 2.58 -4.11
CA GLN A 184 14.27 3.63 -3.09
C GLN A 184 12.88 4.15 -2.70
N PHE A 185 12.01 4.41 -3.66
CA PHE A 185 10.64 4.87 -3.40
C PHE A 185 9.81 3.80 -2.67
N ILE A 186 9.95 2.52 -3.04
CA ILE A 186 9.39 1.40 -2.29
C ILE A 186 9.90 1.40 -0.84
N GLY A 187 11.18 1.72 -0.63
CA GLY A 187 11.76 1.88 0.70
C GLY A 187 11.08 2.96 1.52
N ILE A 188 10.84 4.13 0.92
CA ILE A 188 10.12 5.25 1.53
C ILE A 188 8.68 4.86 1.88
N VAL A 189 7.97 4.23 0.95
CA VAL A 189 6.58 3.85 1.14
C VAL A 189 6.41 2.80 2.24
N ARG A 190 7.36 1.86 2.35
CA ARG A 190 7.41 0.88 3.46
C ARG A 190 7.95 1.45 4.77
N GLY A 191 8.29 2.74 4.83
CA GLY A 191 8.78 3.39 6.05
C GLY A 191 10.20 3.03 6.46
N ARG A 192 11.04 2.49 5.55
CA ARG A 192 12.47 2.25 5.86
C ARG A 192 13.14 3.57 6.22
N THR A 193 13.91 3.61 7.30
CA THR A 193 14.66 4.80 7.72
C THR A 193 15.99 4.91 6.97
N VAL A 194 16.54 6.12 6.87
CA VAL A 194 17.78 6.44 6.11
C VAL A 194 19.00 5.62 6.58
N ASN A 195 18.99 5.13 7.83
CA ASN A 195 20.06 4.28 8.35
C ASN A 195 20.10 2.86 7.74
N SER A 196 19.04 2.42 7.06
CA SER A 196 18.96 1.09 6.46
C SER A 196 19.80 0.95 5.17
N THR A 197 20.02 2.03 4.44
CA THR A 197 20.79 2.04 3.17
C THR A 197 22.30 2.08 3.43
N ARG A 198 22.75 2.80 4.46
CA ARG A 198 24.17 2.86 4.85
C ARG A 198 24.69 1.50 5.33
N GLY A 199 23.87 0.74 6.06
CA GLY A 199 24.21 -0.62 6.49
C GLY A 199 24.37 -1.62 5.34
N GLN A 200 23.65 -1.45 4.23
CA GLN A 200 23.81 -2.31 3.04
C GLN A 200 25.01 -1.91 2.17
N GLN A 201 25.33 -0.61 2.07
CA GLN A 201 26.57 -0.17 1.42
C GLN A 201 27.82 -0.58 2.21
N GLU A 202 27.80 -0.52 3.55
CA GLU A 202 28.89 -1.01 4.39
C GLU A 202 29.00 -2.56 4.37
N ALA A 203 27.89 -3.29 4.30
CA ALA A 203 27.89 -4.74 4.17
C ALA A 203 28.41 -5.21 2.79
N LYS A 204 28.10 -4.48 1.71
CA LYS A 204 28.69 -4.73 0.39
C LYS A 204 30.18 -4.35 0.33
N ALA A 205 30.61 -3.31 1.05
CA ALA A 205 32.01 -2.90 1.11
C ALA A 205 32.90 -3.84 1.95
N LYS A 206 32.34 -4.57 2.93
CA LYS A 206 33.08 -5.53 3.77
C LYS A 206 33.07 -6.97 3.26
N GLY A 207 32.43 -7.24 2.12
CA GLY A 207 32.29 -8.58 1.53
C GLY A 207 33.43 -9.00 0.60
N THR A 208 34.70 -8.68 0.93
CA THR A 208 35.86 -9.25 0.20
C THR A 208 37.07 -9.36 1.13
N GLU A 209 37.05 -10.30 2.07
CA GLU A 209 38.27 -10.81 2.69
C GLU A 209 38.32 -12.34 2.58
N PRO A 210 39.44 -12.94 2.12
CA PRO A 210 39.51 -14.38 1.92
C PRO A 210 39.60 -15.13 3.24
N VAL A 211 38.77 -16.18 3.40
CA VAL A 211 38.82 -17.10 4.53
C VAL A 211 40.16 -17.85 4.53
N ARG A 212 41.08 -17.48 5.43
CA ARG A 212 42.29 -18.26 5.73
C ARG A 212 41.91 -19.53 6.49
N ALA A 213 42.23 -20.68 5.89
CA ALA A 213 42.07 -22.01 6.48
C ALA A 213 42.83 -22.15 7.80
N ARG A 214 42.12 -22.57 8.86
CA ARG A 214 42.70 -22.89 10.18
C ARG A 214 43.18 -24.35 10.21
N LYS A 215 44.45 -24.56 10.55
CA LYS A 215 45.07 -25.88 10.83
C LYS A 215 44.61 -26.43 12.21
N PRO A 216 44.60 -27.76 12.40
CA PRO A 216 44.21 -28.38 13.68
C PRO A 216 45.42 -28.47 14.65
N PRO A 217 45.22 -28.42 15.98
CA PRO A 217 46.30 -28.70 16.92
C PRO A 217 46.36 -30.19 17.29
N ARG A 218 47.56 -30.77 17.17
CA ARG A 218 47.97 -32.05 17.77
C ARG A 218 48.30 -31.83 19.26
N GLY A 219 47.90 -32.78 20.10
CA GLY A 219 48.05 -32.70 21.56
C GLY A 219 49.43 -33.06 22.11
N ARG A 220 49.57 -32.92 23.43
CA ARG A 220 50.47 -33.74 24.26
C ARG A 220 50.03 -33.70 25.73
N ALA A 221 50.00 -34.88 26.34
CA ALA A 221 49.74 -35.15 27.75
C ALA A 221 51.02 -34.95 28.60
N THR A 222 50.87 -34.74 29.93
CA THR A 222 51.19 -35.69 31.03
C THR A 222 51.29 -35.01 32.43
N SER A 223 50.52 -35.55 33.39
CA SER A 223 50.77 -35.88 34.83
C SER A 223 51.64 -34.97 35.75
N GLY A 224 51.43 -34.79 37.06
CA GLY A 224 50.45 -35.32 38.04
C GLY A 224 50.87 -35.04 39.52
N LYS A 225 49.97 -35.39 40.48
CA LYS A 225 50.09 -35.54 41.97
C LYS A 225 50.31 -34.27 42.83
N GLY A 226 49.69 -34.07 44.01
CA GLY A 226 48.70 -34.81 44.82
C GLY A 226 48.64 -34.26 46.27
N ALA A 227 47.54 -34.45 47.01
CA ALA A 227 47.46 -34.64 48.48
C ALA A 227 45.98 -34.69 48.98
N GLY A 228 45.65 -35.67 49.85
CA GLY A 228 44.35 -35.83 50.55
C GLY A 228 44.30 -35.11 51.92
N PRO A 229 43.39 -35.43 52.88
CA PRO A 229 42.69 -36.72 53.13
C PRO A 229 41.16 -36.65 53.48
N LYS A 230 40.55 -37.85 53.72
CA LYS A 230 39.16 -38.25 54.09
C LYS A 230 38.82 -38.00 55.60
N PRO A 231 37.65 -38.38 56.25
CA PRO A 231 36.58 -39.36 55.89
C PRO A 231 35.10 -39.13 56.37
N GLY A 232 34.20 -40.07 56.02
CA GLY A 232 32.95 -40.42 56.76
C GLY A 232 31.63 -40.03 56.07
N GLY A 233 30.58 -40.84 55.91
CA GLY A 233 30.25 -42.19 56.37
C GLY A 233 28.87 -42.65 55.83
N ARG A 234 28.73 -43.99 55.73
CA ARG A 234 27.53 -44.87 55.75
C ARG A 234 26.14 -44.39 55.29
N GLY A 235 25.54 -45.18 54.38
CA GLY A 235 24.08 -45.33 54.27
C GLY A 235 23.66 -46.20 53.08
N LYS A 236 23.16 -47.42 53.35
CA LYS A 236 22.85 -48.51 52.41
C LYS A 236 21.43 -48.35 51.75
N PRO A 237 21.02 -49.25 50.82
CA PRO A 237 20.21 -48.94 49.64
C PRO A 237 18.77 -49.49 49.71
N ARG A 238 17.91 -49.19 48.71
CA ARG A 238 17.03 -50.22 48.12
C ARG A 238 16.38 -49.85 46.77
N ARG A 239 16.60 -50.78 45.84
CA ARG A 239 15.93 -51.16 44.58
C ARG A 239 14.49 -50.69 44.29
N ARG A 240 14.32 -50.32 43.00
CA ARG A 240 13.38 -50.83 41.97
C ARG A 240 11.91 -51.06 42.36
N ARG A 241 11.02 -50.42 41.60
CA ARG A 241 10.34 -51.09 40.48
C ARG A 241 10.09 -50.10 39.35
#